data_AF-A0A343JE15-F1
#
_entry.id   AF-A0A343JE15-F1
#
_cell.length_a   1.000
_cell.length_b   1.000
_cell.length_c   1.000
_cell.angle_alpha   90.00
_cell.angle_beta   90.00
_cell.angle_gamma   90.00
#
_symmetry.space_group_name_H-M   'P 1'
#
loop_
_entity.id
_entity.type
_entity.pdbx_description
1 polymer ?
#
loop_
_entity_poly.entity_id
_entity_poly.type
_entity_poly.pdbx_seq_one_letter_code
_entity_poly.pdbx_strand_id
1 'polypeptide(L)'
;MTKLIIIKKKDVLYYILAVLLLLTLLFMISLYFNNNNHMIEDAINVFTPINTKNHSDFDLTGDGINDEVEITKENNKYLVNIKSNNKEYSLINKEGSRYLGDCVNKWPIKIEVFDLSRDNIPEIIVRTSVDNLPINYIFNWNGETFTNILTTNDNLVGILDSTNNKSSKFFSLSSKKGDSSSKGFILLDDQLKDISFSNTKIPALSHIQKFIDIIEAPYDLLTPPDIFSSDINSSELAILWNLNKDNYRYAFQNGYFMDYEWNKEGEVHSLSWLLSFEEVNHKDDTVIPKELLIYLDIKKDQYNNYKIYSIQKL
;
A
#
# COMPACT_ATOMS: atom_id res chain seq x y z
N MET A 1 2.15 -63.37 31.37
CA MET A 1 2.10 -63.66 29.93
C MET A 1 2.82 -62.54 29.20
N THR A 2 3.98 -62.80 28.62
CA THR A 2 4.78 -61.80 27.92
C THR A 2 4.61 -62.00 26.42
N LYS A 3 4.06 -61.00 25.71
CA LYS A 3 3.95 -61.04 24.25
C LYS A 3 5.28 -60.63 23.63
N LEU A 4 5.90 -61.55 22.89
CA LEU A 4 7.12 -61.30 22.13
C LEU A 4 6.74 -60.83 20.72
N ILE A 5 7.19 -59.63 20.32
CA ILE A 5 6.99 -59.11 18.96
C ILE A 5 8.32 -59.27 18.21
N ILE A 6 8.30 -60.07 17.13
CA ILE A 6 9.45 -60.28 16.26
C ILE A 6 9.20 -59.52 14.97
N ILE A 7 10.01 -58.49 14.70
CA ILE A 7 9.94 -57.69 13.46
C ILE A 7 11.17 -58.02 12.60
N LYS A 8 10.98 -58.27 11.30
CA LYS A 8 12.10 -58.53 10.39
C LYS A 8 12.86 -57.23 10.13
N LYS A 9 14.19 -57.30 10.16
CA LYS A 9 15.08 -56.14 10.01
C LYS A 9 14.83 -55.32 8.74
N LYS A 10 14.41 -55.97 7.64
CA LYS A 10 14.02 -55.30 6.39
C LYS A 10 12.75 -54.46 6.53
N ASP A 11 11.77 -54.94 7.30
CA ASP A 11 10.48 -54.26 7.49
C ASP A 11 10.69 -53.01 8.37
N VAL A 12 11.56 -53.08 9.38
CA VAL A 12 11.98 -51.91 10.18
C VAL A 12 12.57 -50.82 9.27
N LEU A 13 13.41 -51.20 8.31
CA LEU A 13 14.05 -50.25 7.40
C LEU A 13 13.04 -49.58 6.46
N TYR A 14 12.03 -50.33 5.98
CA TYR A 14 10.91 -49.77 5.21
C TYR A 14 10.09 -48.76 6.03
N TYR A 15 9.79 -49.07 7.31
CA TYR A 15 9.05 -48.14 8.18
C TYR A 15 9.84 -46.86 8.46
N ILE A 16 11.15 -46.96 8.70
CA ILE A 16 12.03 -45.79 8.88
C ILE A 16 12.01 -44.91 7.62
N LEU A 17 12.12 -45.51 6.44
CA LEU A 17 12.12 -44.78 5.17
C LEU A 17 10.79 -44.07 4.92
N ALA A 18 9.66 -44.73 5.24
CA ALA A 18 8.32 -44.16 5.10
C ALA A 18 8.09 -42.97 6.04
N VAL A 19 8.58 -43.05 7.28
CA VAL A 19 8.51 -41.93 8.25
C VAL A 19 9.35 -40.75 7.79
N LEU A 20 10.56 -40.99 7.26
CA LEU A 20 11.42 -39.94 6.69
C LEU A 20 10.73 -39.23 5.51
N LEU A 21 10.13 -39.98 4.58
CA LEU A 21 9.35 -39.42 3.48
C LEU A 21 8.18 -38.56 3.97
N LEU A 22 7.44 -39.03 4.97
CA LEU A 22 6.33 -38.28 5.57
C LEU A 22 6.82 -36.96 6.20
N LEU A 23 7.92 -36.99 6.94
CA LEU A 23 8.51 -35.79 7.55
C LEU A 23 8.98 -34.79 6.50
N THR A 24 9.59 -35.25 5.40
CA THR A 24 9.98 -34.35 4.30
C THR A 24 8.77 -33.71 3.62
N LEU A 25 7.68 -34.46 3.44
CA LEU A 25 6.44 -33.92 2.86
C LEU A 25 5.82 -32.85 3.76
N LEU A 26 5.75 -33.13 5.08
CA LEU A 26 5.23 -32.17 6.06
C LEU A 26 6.08 -30.90 6.13
N PHE A 27 7.40 -31.01 6.03
CA PHE A 27 8.31 -29.86 5.97
C PHE A 27 8.09 -29.02 4.70
N MET A 28 7.95 -29.64 3.54
CA MET A 28 7.66 -28.92 2.29
C MET A 28 6.32 -28.21 2.31
N ILE A 29 5.29 -28.84 2.91
CA ILE A 29 3.97 -28.22 3.12
C ILE A 29 4.09 -27.01 4.06
N SER A 30 4.86 -27.14 5.15
CA SER A 30 5.13 -26.05 6.09
C SER A 30 5.81 -24.86 5.41
N LEU A 31 6.82 -25.08 4.56
CA LEU A 31 7.49 -24.01 3.83
C LEU A 31 6.55 -23.31 2.84
N TYR A 32 5.68 -24.06 2.17
CA TYR A 32 4.71 -23.50 1.24
C TYR A 32 3.70 -22.58 1.92
N PHE A 33 3.16 -22.96 3.07
CA PHE A 33 2.22 -22.11 3.82
C PHE A 33 2.88 -20.89 4.46
N ASN A 34 4.14 -21.01 4.90
CA ASN A 34 4.82 -19.89 5.56
C ASN A 34 5.22 -18.77 4.58
N ASN A 35 5.64 -19.11 3.36
CA ASN A 35 6.03 -18.10 2.36
C ASN A 35 4.85 -17.25 1.88
N ASN A 36 3.66 -17.83 1.71
CA ASN A 36 2.50 -17.08 1.21
C ASN A 36 1.98 -16.04 2.21
N ASN A 37 2.05 -16.35 3.52
CA ASN A 37 1.59 -15.43 4.55
C ASN A 37 2.57 -14.26 4.76
N HIS A 38 3.88 -14.53 4.66
CA HIS A 38 4.92 -13.49 4.82
C HIS A 38 4.85 -12.43 3.70
N MET A 39 4.54 -12.82 2.46
CA MET A 39 4.40 -11.88 1.34
C MET A 39 3.23 -10.90 1.52
N ILE A 40 2.14 -11.34 2.14
CA ILE A 40 0.98 -10.49 2.43
C ILE A 40 1.28 -9.57 3.61
N GLU A 41 1.89 -10.07 4.68
CA GLU A 41 2.31 -9.25 5.84
C GLU A 41 3.34 -8.19 5.45
N ASP A 42 4.35 -8.54 4.64
CA ASP A 42 5.34 -7.59 4.12
C ASP A 42 4.68 -6.52 3.23
N ALA A 43 3.75 -6.93 2.35
CA ALA A 43 3.04 -5.99 1.49
C ALA A 43 2.12 -5.05 2.30
N ILE A 44 1.45 -5.51 3.36
CA ILE A 44 0.64 -4.65 4.25
C ILE A 44 1.54 -3.70 5.04
N ASN A 45 2.71 -4.16 5.52
CA ASN A 45 3.68 -3.34 6.22
C ASN A 45 4.21 -2.17 5.38
N VAL A 46 4.29 -2.31 4.05
CA VAL A 46 4.66 -1.21 3.14
C VAL A 46 3.62 -0.08 3.14
N PHE A 47 2.35 -0.37 3.42
CA PHE A 47 1.28 0.64 3.45
C PHE A 47 0.93 1.14 4.84
N THR A 48 1.50 0.55 5.90
CA THR A 48 1.27 1.01 7.28
C THR A 48 1.83 2.43 7.41
N PRO A 49 0.98 3.46 7.50
CA PRO A 49 1.47 4.83 7.62
C PRO A 49 2.21 4.96 8.95
N ILE A 50 3.26 5.79 9.01
CA ILE A 50 4.10 6.04 10.22
C ILE A 50 3.29 6.60 11.42
N ASN A 51 1.96 6.68 11.32
CA ASN A 51 1.09 7.50 12.14
C ASN A 51 0.75 6.96 13.55
N THR A 52 1.39 5.90 14.01
CA THR A 52 1.18 5.40 15.39
C THR A 52 2.49 4.98 16.02
N LYS A 53 3.15 5.93 16.70
CA LYS A 53 4.22 5.73 17.69
C LYS A 53 5.10 4.50 17.42
N ASN A 54 5.98 4.57 16.44
CA ASN A 54 7.22 3.80 16.40
C ASN A 54 8.15 4.47 15.40
N HIS A 55 9.28 4.93 15.91
CA HIS A 55 10.45 5.38 15.16
C HIS A 55 10.66 4.44 13.98
N SER A 56 10.44 4.95 12.77
CA SER A 56 10.76 4.19 11.57
C SER A 56 12.22 4.48 11.27
N ASP A 57 13.05 3.47 11.48
CA ASP A 57 14.50 3.52 11.33
C ASP A 57 14.89 3.62 9.84
N PHE A 58 14.84 4.84 9.28
CA PHE A 58 15.28 5.10 7.90
C PHE A 58 16.47 6.05 7.91
N ASP A 59 17.53 5.74 7.18
CA ASP A 59 18.59 6.70 6.86
C ASP A 59 18.09 7.62 5.73
N LEU A 60 17.47 8.74 6.10
CA LEU A 60 16.88 9.71 5.17
C LEU A 60 17.90 10.72 4.65
N THR A 61 19.12 10.73 5.19
CA THR A 61 20.19 11.67 4.83
C THR A 61 21.38 11.01 4.13
N GLY A 62 21.42 9.68 4.07
CA GLY A 62 22.47 8.88 3.44
C GLY A 62 23.77 8.83 4.25
N ASP A 63 23.73 9.13 5.55
CA ASP A 63 24.93 9.20 6.40
C ASP A 63 25.20 7.91 7.20
N GLY A 64 24.35 6.90 7.01
CA GLY A 64 24.40 5.60 7.67
C GLY A 64 23.76 5.57 9.05
N ILE A 65 23.08 6.64 9.48
CA ILE A 65 22.40 6.75 10.77
C ILE A 65 20.89 6.88 10.52
N ASN A 66 20.10 6.13 11.29
CA ASN A 66 18.66 6.21 11.19
C ASN A 66 18.14 7.54 11.73
N ASP A 67 17.23 8.13 10.97
CA ASP A 67 16.54 9.38 11.25
C ASP A 67 15.13 9.12 11.78
N GLU A 68 14.60 10.10 12.52
CA GLU A 68 13.23 10.04 13.05
C GLU A 68 12.31 11.00 12.31
N VAL A 69 11.18 10.49 11.81
CA VAL A 69 10.07 11.30 11.28
C VAL A 69 9.09 11.64 12.39
N GLU A 70 8.97 12.91 12.75
CA GLU A 70 8.05 13.42 13.77
C GLU A 70 6.88 14.18 13.13
N ILE A 71 5.66 13.73 13.41
CA ILE A 71 4.42 14.38 12.98
C ILE A 71 3.84 15.16 14.15
N THR A 72 3.76 16.49 14.02
CA THR A 72 3.14 17.36 15.02
C THR A 72 1.88 18.05 14.48
N LYS A 73 1.06 18.54 15.41
CA LYS A 73 -0.20 19.24 15.12
C LYS A 73 -0.16 20.61 15.74
N GLU A 74 -0.34 21.65 14.93
CA GLU A 74 -0.42 23.04 15.39
C GLU A 74 -1.54 23.74 14.61
N ASN A 75 -2.45 24.44 15.30
CA ASN A 75 -3.57 25.16 14.67
C ASN A 75 -4.42 24.30 13.71
N ASN A 76 -4.70 23.04 14.08
CA ASN A 76 -5.38 22.05 13.21
C ASN A 76 -4.67 21.79 11.88
N LYS A 77 -3.37 22.04 11.78
CA LYS A 77 -2.53 21.70 10.63
C LYS A 77 -1.45 20.69 11.02
N TYR A 78 -1.07 19.84 10.08
CA TYR A 78 0.05 18.91 10.22
C TYR A 78 1.37 19.59 9.87
N LEU A 79 2.40 19.27 10.65
CA LEU A 79 3.80 19.61 10.41
C LEU A 79 4.61 18.32 10.52
N VAL A 80 5.65 18.21 9.71
CA VAL A 80 6.54 17.05 9.71
C VAL A 80 7.97 17.53 9.84
N ASN A 81 8.66 17.01 10.86
CA ASN A 81 10.05 17.31 11.13
C ASN A 81 10.86 16.02 11.04
N ILE A 82 12.06 16.11 10.47
CA ILE A 82 13.03 15.03 10.40
C ILE A 82 14.13 15.32 11.40
N LYS A 83 14.35 14.44 12.37
CA LYS A 83 15.44 14.53 13.34
C LYS A 83 16.57 13.63 12.88
N SER A 84 17.71 14.23 12.57
CA SER A 84 18.91 13.57 12.09
C SER A 84 20.13 14.16 12.78
N ASN A 85 20.97 13.33 13.42
CA ASN A 85 22.25 13.76 14.00
C ASN A 85 22.19 15.04 14.87
N ASN A 86 21.23 15.10 15.80
CA ASN A 86 20.94 16.27 16.67
C ASN A 86 20.53 17.56 15.93
N LYS A 87 20.20 17.47 14.64
CA LYS A 87 19.57 18.52 13.86
C LYS A 87 18.12 18.16 13.60
N GLU A 88 17.32 19.19 13.37
CA GLU A 88 15.91 19.07 13.06
C GLU A 88 15.64 19.82 11.75
N TYR A 89 14.98 19.13 10.82
CA TYR A 89 14.65 19.64 9.50
C TYR A 89 13.14 19.61 9.29
N SER A 90 12.50 20.79 9.25
CA SER A 90 11.08 20.88 8.91
C SER A 90 10.88 20.70 7.42
N LEU A 91 9.92 19.84 7.04
CA LEU A 91 9.47 19.73 5.66
C LEU A 91 8.68 20.99 5.27
N ILE A 92 9.11 21.66 4.21
CA ILE A 92 8.52 22.93 3.75
C ILE A 92 7.77 22.71 2.44
N ASN A 93 6.48 23.05 2.43
CA ASN A 93 5.64 22.94 1.25
C ASN A 93 6.09 23.89 0.12
N LYS A 94 5.50 23.75 -1.07
CA LYS A 94 5.88 24.54 -2.26
C LYS A 94 5.69 26.05 -2.09
N GLU A 95 4.85 26.47 -1.14
CA GLU A 95 4.55 27.88 -0.84
C GLU A 95 5.50 28.47 0.22
N GLY A 96 6.46 27.68 0.72
CA GLY A 96 7.40 28.11 1.77
C GLY A 96 6.87 27.97 3.19
N SER A 97 5.76 27.25 3.39
CA SER A 97 5.15 27.02 4.70
C SER A 97 5.49 25.64 5.27
N ARG A 98 5.70 25.56 6.58
CA ARG A 98 5.89 24.30 7.34
C ARG A 98 4.60 23.51 7.57
N TYR A 99 3.44 24.07 7.22
CA TYR A 99 2.15 23.39 7.31
C TYR A 99 1.90 22.60 6.02
N LEU A 100 1.78 21.27 6.14
CA LEU A 100 1.59 20.38 4.99
C LEU A 100 0.12 20.05 4.70
N GLY A 101 -0.76 20.09 5.70
CA GLY A 101 -2.18 19.76 5.51
C GLY A 101 -3.05 19.99 6.73
N ASP A 102 -4.34 19.77 6.59
CA ASP A 102 -5.36 19.84 7.65
C ASP A 102 -5.37 18.58 8.51
N CYS A 103 -5.48 18.78 9.83
CA CYS A 103 -5.68 17.71 10.79
C CYS A 103 -7.18 17.34 10.89
N VAL A 104 -7.63 16.49 9.98
CA VAL A 104 -9.02 15.98 9.96
C VAL A 104 -9.08 14.48 10.27
N ASN A 105 -9.94 14.07 11.20
CA ASN A 105 -10.05 12.67 11.66
C ASN A 105 -10.37 11.68 10.54
N LYS A 106 -11.14 12.13 9.55
CA LYS A 106 -11.55 11.32 8.41
C LYS A 106 -10.48 11.14 7.35
N TRP A 107 -9.41 11.94 7.38
CA TRP A 107 -8.36 11.94 6.36
C TRP A 107 -7.03 12.33 7.01
N PRO A 108 -6.49 11.49 7.89
CA PRO A 108 -5.22 11.73 8.53
C PRO A 108 -4.08 11.75 7.51
N ILE A 109 -2.99 12.45 7.86
CA ILE A 109 -1.74 12.44 7.11
C ILE A 109 -1.20 11.00 7.01
N LYS A 110 -0.71 10.64 5.83
CA LYS A 110 0.03 9.41 5.57
C LYS A 110 1.43 9.79 5.10
N ILE A 111 2.44 9.09 5.61
CA ILE A 111 3.84 9.29 5.24
C ILE A 111 4.40 7.94 4.83
N GLU A 112 5.00 7.91 3.65
CA GLU A 112 5.72 6.79 3.09
C GLU A 112 7.17 7.20 2.81
N VAL A 113 8.10 6.27 2.93
CA VAL A 113 9.52 6.47 2.65
C VAL A 113 9.92 5.48 1.56
N PHE A 114 10.48 5.97 0.45
CA PHE A 114 10.78 5.14 -0.70
C PHE A 114 11.94 5.72 -1.52
N ASP A 115 12.89 4.86 -1.91
CA ASP A 115 14.01 5.20 -2.79
C ASP A 115 13.55 5.23 -4.27
N LEU A 116 13.02 6.37 -4.71
CA LEU A 116 12.58 6.65 -6.07
C LEU A 116 13.76 6.89 -7.00
N SER A 117 14.83 7.53 -6.51
CA SER A 117 16.05 7.88 -7.25
C SER A 117 16.98 6.70 -7.54
N ARG A 118 16.91 5.63 -6.72
CA ARG A 118 17.80 4.46 -6.70
C ARG A 118 19.23 4.78 -6.24
N ASP A 119 19.41 5.79 -5.41
CA ASP A 119 20.73 6.18 -4.88
C ASP A 119 20.98 5.70 -3.44
N ASN A 120 20.02 4.97 -2.86
CA ASN A 120 19.96 4.54 -1.45
C ASN A 120 19.68 5.65 -0.44
N ILE A 121 19.32 6.86 -0.89
CA ILE A 121 18.79 7.94 -0.06
C ILE A 121 17.30 8.06 -0.38
N PRO A 122 16.41 7.57 0.49
CA PRO A 122 15.00 7.49 0.17
C PRO A 122 14.30 8.85 0.20
N GLU A 123 13.33 9.05 -0.68
CA GLU A 123 12.44 10.18 -0.65
C GLU A 123 11.29 9.99 0.33
N ILE A 124 10.79 11.10 0.87
CA ILE A 124 9.64 11.12 1.78
C ILE A 124 8.41 11.56 0.98
N ILE A 125 7.42 10.68 0.92
CA ILE A 125 6.12 10.93 0.30
C ILE A 125 5.13 11.28 1.40
N VAL A 126 4.50 12.44 1.30
CA VAL A 126 3.48 12.89 2.26
C VAL A 126 2.16 13.03 1.56
N ARG A 127 1.11 12.35 2.05
CA ARG A 127 -0.26 12.40 1.52
C ARG A 127 -1.21 12.91 2.59
N THR A 128 -1.96 13.96 2.29
CA THR A 128 -2.90 14.58 3.24
C THR A 128 -4.00 15.33 2.50
N SER A 129 -4.72 16.22 3.19
CA SER A 129 -5.71 17.10 2.58
C SER A 129 -5.54 18.55 3.01
N VAL A 130 -5.97 19.48 2.16
CA VAL A 130 -6.17 20.90 2.47
C VAL A 130 -7.55 21.29 1.96
N ASP A 131 -8.39 21.87 2.82
CA ASP A 131 -9.77 22.25 2.51
C ASP A 131 -10.60 21.09 1.92
N ASN A 132 -10.41 19.88 2.49
CA ASN A 132 -10.99 18.60 2.02
C ASN A 132 -10.58 18.18 0.58
N LEU A 133 -9.53 18.78 0.02
CA LEU A 133 -8.96 18.36 -1.26
C LEU A 133 -7.65 17.60 -1.03
N PRO A 134 -7.37 16.55 -1.81
CA PRO A 134 -6.12 15.80 -1.69
C PRO A 134 -4.92 16.70 -2.02
N ILE A 135 -3.85 16.54 -1.26
CA ILE A 135 -2.54 17.09 -1.59
C ILE A 135 -1.45 16.07 -1.25
N ASN A 136 -0.49 15.93 -2.16
CA ASN A 136 0.63 15.02 -2.03
C ASN A 136 1.94 15.77 -2.28
N TYR A 137 2.97 15.41 -1.52
CA TYR A 137 4.31 15.96 -1.62
C TYR A 137 5.34 14.85 -1.77
N ILE A 138 6.42 15.12 -2.49
CA ILE A 138 7.64 14.31 -2.45
C ILE A 138 8.79 15.22 -2.04
N PHE A 139 9.52 14.79 -1.01
CA PHE A 139 10.70 15.48 -0.51
C PHE A 139 11.95 14.66 -0.78
N ASN A 140 12.98 15.30 -1.35
CA ASN A 140 14.31 14.72 -1.54
C ASN A 140 15.34 15.43 -0.65
N TRP A 141 16.28 14.68 -0.10
CA TRP A 141 17.46 15.22 0.57
C TRP A 141 18.47 15.73 -0.48
N ASN A 142 18.96 16.95 -0.32
CA ASN A 142 19.93 17.54 -1.27
C ASN A 142 21.36 17.64 -0.69
N GLY A 143 21.63 16.99 0.44
CA GLY A 143 22.88 17.10 1.18
C GLY A 143 22.89 18.18 2.27
N GLU A 144 21.94 19.12 2.26
CA GLU A 144 21.82 20.18 3.28
C GLU A 144 20.45 20.22 3.94
N THR A 145 19.38 20.07 3.16
CA THR A 145 17.99 20.12 3.63
C THR A 145 17.08 19.22 2.80
N PHE A 146 15.89 18.94 3.32
CA PHE A 146 14.83 18.30 2.55
C PHE A 146 14.12 19.33 1.67
N THR A 147 14.10 19.06 0.36
CA THR A 147 13.49 19.92 -0.64
C THR A 147 12.23 19.29 -1.22
N ASN A 148 11.15 20.05 -1.32
CA ASN A 148 9.94 19.61 -2.00
C ASN A 148 10.18 19.60 -3.52
N ILE A 149 10.29 18.40 -4.09
CA ILE A 149 10.55 18.20 -5.52
C ILE A 149 9.27 17.99 -6.34
N LEU A 150 8.16 17.58 -5.70
CA LEU A 150 6.87 17.39 -6.37
C LEU A 150 5.71 17.73 -5.45
N THR A 151 4.70 18.41 -6.01
CA THR A 151 3.39 18.60 -5.36
C THR A 151 2.28 18.25 -6.34
N THR A 152 1.34 17.40 -5.92
CA THR A 152 0.17 17.02 -6.73
C THR A 152 -1.13 17.09 -5.94
N ASN A 153 -2.24 17.31 -6.62
CA ASN A 153 -3.58 17.44 -6.01
C ASN A 153 -4.54 16.36 -6.53
N ASP A 154 -3.98 15.25 -7.00
CA ASP A 154 -4.78 14.12 -7.45
C ASP A 154 -5.02 13.16 -6.28
N ASN A 155 -6.15 12.44 -6.29
CA ASN A 155 -6.53 11.55 -5.20
C ASN A 155 -5.98 10.13 -5.32
N LEU A 156 -5.43 9.73 -6.48
CA LEU A 156 -4.68 8.50 -6.61
C LEU A 156 -3.22 8.84 -6.87
N VAL A 157 -2.34 8.22 -6.10
CA VAL A 157 -0.89 8.26 -6.31
C VAL A 157 -0.33 6.86 -6.20
N GLY A 158 0.87 6.61 -6.72
CA GLY A 158 1.47 5.28 -6.60
C GLY A 158 2.80 5.14 -7.30
N ILE A 159 3.45 4.02 -7.06
CA ILE A 159 4.78 3.71 -7.61
C ILE A 159 4.67 2.45 -8.46
N LEU A 160 5.18 2.52 -9.68
CA LEU A 160 5.44 1.35 -10.50
C LEU A 160 6.94 1.18 -10.73
N ASP A 161 7.33 -0.02 -11.15
CA ASP A 161 8.72 -0.42 -11.27
C ASP A 161 9.45 -0.29 -9.91
N SER A 162 8.75 -0.60 -8.81
CA SER A 162 9.16 -0.30 -7.44
C SER A 162 10.47 -0.96 -7.00
N THR A 163 10.72 -2.23 -7.32
CA THR A 163 11.97 -2.94 -6.93
C THR A 163 12.62 -3.71 -8.08
N ASN A 164 12.09 -3.56 -9.30
CA ASN A 164 12.68 -4.20 -10.48
C ASN A 164 13.87 -3.38 -11.03
N ASN A 165 14.51 -3.89 -12.09
CA ASN A 165 15.69 -3.26 -12.70
C ASN A 165 15.37 -2.01 -13.55
N LYS A 166 14.14 -1.53 -13.59
CA LYS A 166 13.75 -0.29 -14.26
C LYS A 166 13.77 0.86 -13.26
N SER A 167 13.85 2.08 -13.76
CA SER A 167 13.69 3.27 -12.93
C SER A 167 12.28 3.31 -12.35
N SER A 168 12.19 3.51 -11.04
CA SER A 168 10.92 3.70 -10.33
C SER A 168 10.15 4.86 -10.94
N LYS A 169 8.83 4.69 -11.07
CA LYS A 169 7.94 5.70 -11.64
C LYS A 169 6.89 6.07 -10.62
N PHE A 170 6.86 7.33 -10.24
CA PHE A 170 5.77 7.89 -9.45
C PHE A 170 4.63 8.34 -10.35
N PHE A 171 3.40 7.99 -9.99
CA PHE A 171 2.19 8.37 -10.71
C PHE A 171 1.24 9.17 -9.84
N SER A 172 0.53 10.10 -10.47
CA SER A 172 -0.52 10.93 -9.87
C SER A 172 -1.67 11.04 -10.85
N LEU A 173 -2.89 10.70 -10.43
CA LEU A 173 -4.06 10.70 -11.29
C LEU A 173 -5.39 10.86 -10.54
N SER A 174 -6.39 11.42 -11.21
CA SER A 174 -7.73 11.58 -10.66
C SER A 174 -8.54 10.31 -10.87
N SER A 175 -9.08 9.72 -9.79
CA SER A 175 -9.98 8.56 -9.88
C SER A 175 -11.20 8.84 -10.77
N LYS A 176 -11.70 10.08 -10.80
CA LYS A 176 -12.85 10.50 -11.62
C LYS A 176 -12.53 10.55 -13.12
N LYS A 177 -11.30 10.88 -13.49
CA LYS A 177 -10.87 11.00 -14.90
C LYS A 177 -10.16 9.74 -15.41
N GLY A 178 -9.74 8.86 -14.49
CA GLY A 178 -9.03 7.62 -14.80
C GLY A 178 -7.70 7.87 -15.52
N ASP A 179 -7.30 6.93 -16.38
CA ASP A 179 -6.03 6.94 -17.14
C ASP A 179 -5.79 8.25 -17.91
N SER A 180 -6.85 8.94 -18.35
CA SER A 180 -6.73 10.22 -19.09
C SER A 180 -6.13 11.37 -18.28
N SER A 181 -6.06 11.21 -16.95
CA SER A 181 -5.43 12.18 -16.04
C SER A 181 -4.08 11.72 -15.48
N SER A 182 -3.57 10.57 -15.94
CA SER A 182 -2.33 10.01 -15.47
C SER A 182 -1.14 10.92 -15.77
N LYS A 183 -0.45 11.34 -14.71
CA LYS A 183 0.84 12.01 -14.79
C LYS A 183 1.89 11.09 -14.21
N GLY A 184 2.99 10.93 -14.91
CA GLY A 184 4.10 10.08 -14.48
C GLY A 184 5.37 10.90 -14.28
N PHE A 185 6.18 10.51 -13.31
CA PHE A 185 7.42 11.17 -12.95
C PHE A 185 8.51 10.13 -12.67
N ILE A 186 9.74 10.43 -13.05
CA ILE A 186 10.93 9.66 -12.67
C ILE A 186 11.93 10.64 -12.06
N LEU A 187 12.51 10.29 -10.92
CA LEU A 187 13.62 11.02 -10.31
C LEU A 187 14.93 10.41 -10.82
N LEU A 188 15.77 11.21 -11.48
CA LEU A 188 17.08 10.80 -11.99
C LEU A 188 18.08 11.91 -11.73
N ASP A 189 19.20 11.59 -11.09
CA ASP A 189 20.28 12.55 -10.79
C ASP A 189 19.75 13.81 -10.07
N ASP A 190 18.94 13.63 -9.02
CA ASP A 190 18.23 14.70 -8.28
C ASP A 190 17.26 15.56 -9.11
N GLN A 191 16.97 15.17 -10.35
CA GLN A 191 16.07 15.88 -11.23
C GLN A 191 14.79 15.08 -11.50
N LEU A 192 13.67 15.67 -11.13
CA LEU A 192 12.36 15.11 -11.45
C LEU A 192 12.04 15.35 -12.92
N LYS A 193 11.85 14.27 -13.68
CA LYS A 193 11.48 14.29 -15.10
C LYS A 193 10.02 13.88 -15.27
N ASP A 194 9.25 14.74 -15.93
CA ASP A 194 7.86 14.46 -16.33
C ASP A 194 7.84 13.48 -17.52
N ILE A 195 7.20 12.34 -17.32
CA ILE A 195 7.02 11.28 -18.32
C ILE A 195 5.55 11.08 -18.71
N SER A 196 4.68 12.06 -18.45
CA SER A 196 3.24 11.99 -18.72
C SER A 196 2.92 11.77 -20.20
N PHE A 197 3.83 12.17 -21.10
CA PHE A 197 3.72 11.91 -22.55
C PHE A 197 3.65 10.42 -22.90
N SER A 198 4.08 9.53 -21.99
CA SER A 198 4.02 8.08 -22.18
C SER A 198 2.59 7.52 -22.15
N ASN A 199 1.60 8.28 -21.66
CA ASN A 199 0.21 7.85 -21.49
C ASN A 199 0.10 6.47 -20.83
N THR A 200 0.95 6.22 -19.82
CA THR A 200 1.01 4.93 -19.13
C THR A 200 -0.34 4.66 -18.45
N LYS A 201 -0.94 3.52 -18.79
CA LYS A 201 -2.16 3.03 -18.15
C LYS A 201 -1.81 2.46 -16.79
N ILE A 202 -2.57 2.83 -15.77
CA ILE A 202 -2.34 2.29 -14.43
C ILE A 202 -2.90 0.87 -14.36
N PRO A 203 -2.07 -0.13 -13.98
CA PRO A 203 -2.51 -1.50 -13.82
C PRO A 203 -3.77 -1.62 -12.95
N ALA A 204 -4.72 -2.45 -13.38
CA ALA A 204 -5.97 -2.73 -12.68
C ALA A 204 -6.88 -1.52 -12.34
N LEU A 205 -6.61 -0.30 -12.84
CA LEU A 205 -7.36 0.90 -12.46
C LEU A 205 -8.88 0.76 -12.67
N SER A 206 -9.31 0.15 -13.77
CA SER A 206 -10.73 -0.08 -14.04
C SER A 206 -11.39 -1.04 -13.04
N HIS A 207 -10.65 -1.98 -12.48
CA HIS A 207 -11.13 -2.89 -11.44
C HIS A 207 -11.23 -2.16 -10.10
N ILE A 208 -10.26 -1.29 -9.82
CA ILE A 208 -10.27 -0.44 -8.63
C ILE A 208 -11.40 0.57 -8.64
N GLN A 209 -11.66 1.21 -9.78
CA GLN A 209 -12.82 2.12 -9.91
C GLN A 209 -14.13 1.38 -9.65
N LYS A 210 -14.30 0.17 -10.22
CA LYS A 210 -15.47 -0.67 -9.91
C LYS A 210 -15.53 -1.04 -8.43
N PHE A 211 -14.40 -1.36 -7.79
CA PHE A 211 -14.37 -1.64 -6.36
C PHE A 211 -14.82 -0.43 -5.54
N ILE A 212 -14.32 0.76 -5.86
CA ILE A 212 -14.75 2.03 -5.24
C ILE A 212 -16.26 2.21 -5.39
N ASP A 213 -16.81 2.01 -6.60
CA ASP A 213 -18.24 2.12 -6.86
C ASP A 213 -19.08 1.16 -5.98
N ILE A 214 -18.57 -0.05 -5.72
CA ILE A 214 -19.24 -1.02 -4.82
C ILE A 214 -19.30 -0.49 -3.39
N ILE A 215 -18.21 0.08 -2.88
CA ILE A 215 -18.14 0.60 -1.51
C ILE A 215 -19.04 1.82 -1.34
N GLU A 216 -19.03 2.74 -2.32
CA GLU A 216 -19.84 3.95 -2.31
C GLU A 216 -21.33 3.71 -2.58
N ALA A 217 -21.69 2.58 -3.20
CA ALA A 217 -23.09 2.24 -3.46
C ALA A 217 -23.90 2.23 -2.15
N PRO A 218 -25.07 2.91 -2.10
CA PRO A 218 -25.89 3.03 -0.89
C PRO A 218 -26.70 1.76 -0.58
N TYR A 219 -26.36 0.63 -1.22
CA TYR A 219 -27.00 -0.66 -1.08
C TYR A 219 -25.96 -1.78 -1.26
N ASP A 220 -26.32 -2.96 -0.79
CA ASP A 220 -25.55 -4.17 -1.04
C ASP A 220 -25.85 -4.73 -2.43
N LEU A 221 -24.80 -5.17 -3.10
CA LEU A 221 -24.95 -5.86 -4.37
C LEU A 221 -25.48 -7.27 -4.15
N LEU A 222 -26.43 -7.69 -4.98
CA LEU A 222 -26.94 -9.07 -5.00
C LEU A 222 -25.84 -10.06 -5.37
N THR A 223 -24.94 -9.66 -6.28
CA THR A 223 -23.81 -10.47 -6.75
C THR A 223 -22.57 -9.61 -6.92
N PRO A 224 -21.39 -10.10 -6.53
CA PRO A 224 -20.15 -9.37 -6.75
C PRO A 224 -19.85 -9.27 -8.26
N PRO A 225 -19.36 -8.12 -8.76
CA PRO A 225 -18.95 -7.99 -10.16
C PRO A 225 -17.73 -8.85 -10.49
N ASP A 226 -17.50 -9.09 -11.78
CA ASP A 226 -16.37 -9.85 -12.30
C ASP A 226 -15.03 -9.08 -12.22
N ILE A 227 -14.66 -8.67 -11.00
CA ILE A 227 -13.37 -8.05 -10.67
C ILE A 227 -12.59 -8.86 -9.63
N PHE A 228 -13.24 -9.81 -8.97
CA PHE A 228 -12.64 -10.67 -7.95
C PHE A 228 -12.14 -11.96 -8.56
N SER A 229 -11.07 -12.52 -7.99
CA SER A 229 -10.61 -13.87 -8.32
C SER A 229 -11.65 -14.90 -7.89
N SER A 230 -11.76 -16.01 -8.61
CA SER A 230 -12.56 -17.17 -8.16
C SER A 230 -12.03 -17.76 -6.85
N ASP A 231 -10.77 -17.48 -6.53
CA ASP A 231 -10.04 -18.05 -5.39
C ASP A 231 -10.02 -17.11 -4.18
N ILE A 232 -10.72 -15.97 -4.23
CA ILE A 232 -10.78 -15.02 -3.11
C ILE A 232 -11.41 -15.68 -1.88
N ASN A 233 -10.85 -15.41 -0.71
CA ASN A 233 -11.39 -15.93 0.54
C ASN A 233 -12.80 -15.36 0.78
N SER A 234 -13.77 -16.24 1.04
CA SER A 234 -15.15 -15.83 1.32
C SER A 234 -15.29 -14.89 2.51
N SER A 235 -14.44 -15.01 3.54
CA SER A 235 -14.50 -14.11 4.70
C SER A 235 -14.00 -12.70 4.37
N GLU A 236 -13.06 -12.59 3.43
CA GLU A 236 -12.58 -11.30 2.94
C GLU A 236 -13.60 -10.66 2.02
N LEU A 237 -14.19 -11.44 1.11
CA LEU A 237 -15.27 -10.95 0.25
C LEU A 237 -16.49 -10.50 1.08
N ALA A 238 -16.76 -11.18 2.20
CA ALA A 238 -17.82 -10.81 3.14
C ALA A 238 -17.70 -9.38 3.70
N ILE A 239 -16.50 -8.76 3.66
CA ILE A 239 -16.31 -7.36 4.06
C ILE A 239 -17.29 -6.44 3.32
N LEU A 240 -17.55 -6.69 2.03
CA LEU A 240 -18.41 -5.86 1.20
C LEU A 240 -19.85 -5.77 1.73
N TRP A 241 -20.40 -6.89 2.22
CA TRP A 241 -21.77 -6.98 2.76
C TRP A 241 -21.83 -6.69 4.26
N ASN A 242 -20.69 -6.70 4.95
CA ASN A 242 -20.62 -6.38 6.38
C ASN A 242 -20.40 -4.89 6.64
N LEU A 243 -20.29 -4.06 5.60
CA LEU A 243 -20.33 -2.61 5.73
C LEU A 243 -21.72 -2.18 6.20
N ASN A 244 -21.78 -1.30 7.20
CA ASN A 244 -23.06 -0.84 7.77
C ASN A 244 -23.69 0.25 6.90
N LYS A 245 -24.03 -0.09 5.66
CA LYS A 245 -24.59 0.84 4.67
C LYS A 245 -25.97 1.36 5.05
N ASP A 246 -26.67 0.65 5.94
CA ASP A 246 -27.94 1.10 6.49
C ASP A 246 -27.80 2.37 7.32
N ASN A 247 -26.67 2.58 8.01
CA ASN A 247 -26.45 3.75 8.88
C ASN A 247 -25.37 4.70 8.35
N TYR A 248 -24.45 4.19 7.52
CA TYR A 248 -23.28 4.91 7.06
C TYR A 248 -23.25 5.00 5.54
N ARG A 249 -22.80 6.15 5.02
CA ARG A 249 -22.33 6.27 3.65
C ARG A 249 -20.81 6.25 3.64
N TYR A 250 -20.23 5.64 2.62
CA TYR A 250 -18.80 5.64 2.39
C TYR A 250 -18.51 6.48 1.15
N ALA A 251 -17.55 7.40 1.24
CA ALA A 251 -17.16 8.26 0.12
C ALA A 251 -15.65 8.18 -0.10
N PHE A 252 -15.23 7.87 -1.31
CA PHE A 252 -13.83 7.70 -1.65
C PHE A 252 -13.06 9.02 -1.51
N GLN A 253 -11.94 8.96 -0.80
CA GLN A 253 -11.08 10.12 -0.54
C GLN A 253 -9.81 10.04 -1.38
N ASN A 254 -9.04 8.96 -1.22
CA ASN A 254 -7.74 8.77 -1.87
C ASN A 254 -7.35 7.30 -1.97
N GLY A 255 -6.35 7.02 -2.80
CA GLY A 255 -5.73 5.71 -2.92
C GLY A 255 -4.23 5.81 -3.16
N TYR A 256 -3.50 4.80 -2.68
CA TYR A 256 -2.08 4.60 -2.98
C TYR A 256 -1.84 3.19 -3.50
N PHE A 257 -1.02 3.07 -4.54
CA PHE A 257 -0.71 1.77 -5.14
C PHE A 257 0.78 1.55 -5.32
N MET A 258 1.18 0.28 -5.25
CA MET A 258 2.57 -0.12 -5.50
C MET A 258 2.61 -1.52 -6.11
N ASP A 259 3.42 -1.72 -7.14
CA ASP A 259 3.72 -3.05 -7.65
C ASP A 259 4.76 -3.78 -6.78
N TYR A 260 4.71 -5.12 -6.79
CA TYR A 260 5.65 -5.93 -6.01
C TYR A 260 6.06 -7.24 -6.70
N GLU A 261 5.39 -7.63 -7.79
CA GLU A 261 5.82 -8.73 -8.65
C GLU A 261 5.70 -8.36 -10.13
N TRP A 262 6.63 -8.89 -10.95
CA TRP A 262 6.69 -8.68 -12.39
C TRP A 262 6.89 -10.00 -13.13
N ASN A 263 6.44 -10.07 -14.38
CA ASN A 263 6.75 -11.18 -15.27
C ASN A 263 8.18 -11.07 -15.83
N LYS A 264 8.59 -12.04 -16.66
CA LYS A 264 9.94 -12.11 -17.24
C LYS A 264 10.24 -10.95 -18.19
N GLU A 265 9.20 -10.35 -18.75
CA GLU A 265 9.25 -9.18 -19.62
C GLU A 265 9.30 -7.86 -18.80
N GLY A 266 9.24 -7.95 -17.47
CA GLY A 266 9.24 -6.83 -16.55
C GLY A 266 7.92 -6.05 -16.53
N GLU A 267 6.83 -6.64 -17.00
CA GLU A 267 5.48 -6.09 -16.83
C GLU A 267 4.95 -6.44 -15.43
N VAL A 268 4.18 -5.53 -14.85
CA VAL A 268 3.54 -5.75 -13.55
C VAL A 268 2.67 -7.01 -13.60
N HIS A 269 2.90 -7.89 -12.63
CA HIS A 269 2.12 -9.11 -12.40
C HIS A 269 1.21 -8.95 -11.19
N SER A 270 1.76 -8.42 -10.09
CA SER A 270 1.03 -8.20 -8.86
C SER A 270 1.29 -6.81 -8.30
N LEU A 271 0.24 -6.22 -7.75
CA LEU A 271 0.26 -4.90 -7.12
C LEU A 271 -0.78 -4.82 -6.02
N SER A 272 -0.55 -3.91 -5.10
CA SER A 272 -1.43 -3.65 -3.97
C SER A 272 -1.97 -2.24 -4.01
N TRP A 273 -3.18 -2.06 -3.50
CA TRP A 273 -3.84 -0.77 -3.36
C TRP A 273 -4.30 -0.57 -1.93
N LEU A 274 -3.96 0.58 -1.35
CA LEU A 274 -4.58 1.08 -0.12
C LEU A 274 -5.59 2.16 -0.50
N LEU A 275 -6.87 1.92 -0.22
CA LEU A 275 -7.97 2.82 -0.50
C LEU A 275 -8.51 3.42 0.81
N SER A 276 -8.81 4.71 0.75
CA SER A 276 -9.29 5.52 1.87
C SER A 276 -10.70 6.02 1.57
N PHE A 277 -11.61 5.77 2.49
CA PHE A 277 -12.99 6.22 2.41
C PHE A 277 -13.37 7.03 3.64
N GLU A 278 -14.12 8.11 3.45
CA GLU A 278 -14.84 8.80 4.51
C GLU A 278 -16.07 7.97 4.89
N GLU A 279 -16.13 7.51 6.14
CA GLU A 279 -17.31 6.90 6.74
C GLU A 279 -18.13 7.98 7.45
N VAL A 280 -19.34 8.25 6.93
CA VAL A 280 -20.25 9.26 7.49
C VAL A 280 -21.56 8.61 7.92
N ASN A 281 -21.96 8.81 9.18
CA ASN A 281 -23.28 8.42 9.63
C ASN A 281 -24.31 9.35 9.00
N HIS A 282 -25.20 8.82 8.14
CA HIS A 282 -26.22 9.63 7.47
C HIS A 282 -27.55 9.68 8.23
N LYS A 283 -27.61 9.05 9.42
CA LYS A 283 -28.75 9.08 10.34
C LYS A 283 -28.51 9.98 11.56
N ASP A 284 -27.26 10.25 11.89
CA ASP A 284 -26.86 11.06 13.04
C ASP A 284 -25.64 11.93 12.69
N ASP A 285 -25.90 13.20 12.39
CA ASP A 285 -24.88 14.20 12.02
C ASP A 285 -23.95 14.58 13.19
N THR A 286 -24.24 14.12 14.42
CA THR A 286 -23.35 14.35 15.57
C THR A 286 -22.16 13.40 15.59
N VAL A 287 -22.24 12.28 14.85
CA VAL A 287 -21.15 11.31 14.75
C VAL A 287 -20.06 11.87 13.82
N ILE A 288 -18.89 12.14 14.38
CA ILE A 288 -17.74 12.65 13.65
C ILE A 288 -17.33 11.64 12.57
N PRO A 289 -17.21 12.05 11.29
CA PRO A 289 -16.73 11.19 10.22
C PRO A 289 -15.36 10.58 10.54
N LYS A 290 -15.18 9.32 10.11
CA LYS A 290 -13.94 8.56 10.31
C LYS A 290 -13.39 8.08 8.99
N GLU A 291 -12.14 7.66 9.00
CA GLU A 291 -11.51 7.00 7.87
C GLU A 291 -11.80 5.49 7.92
N LEU A 292 -12.16 4.92 6.78
CA LEU A 292 -12.16 3.50 6.50
C LEU A 292 -11.03 3.21 5.53
N LEU A 293 -10.07 2.39 5.95
CA LEU A 293 -8.96 1.92 5.11
C LEU A 293 -9.24 0.51 4.62
N ILE A 294 -9.10 0.32 3.31
CA ILE A 294 -9.21 -0.99 2.66
C ILE A 294 -7.94 -1.26 1.87
N TYR A 295 -7.25 -2.34 2.21
CA TYR A 295 -6.15 -2.88 1.45
C TYR A 295 -6.65 -3.93 0.46
N LEU A 296 -6.16 -3.86 -0.77
CA LEU A 296 -6.46 -4.80 -1.85
C LEU A 296 -5.18 -5.38 -2.40
N ASP A 297 -5.15 -6.70 -2.53
CA ASP A 297 -4.12 -7.42 -3.28
C ASP A 297 -4.65 -7.80 -4.66
N ILE A 298 -3.90 -7.46 -5.71
CA ILE A 298 -4.30 -7.65 -7.11
C ILE A 298 -3.22 -8.41 -7.85
N LYS A 299 -3.63 -9.45 -8.57
CA LYS A 299 -2.73 -10.26 -9.39
C LYS A 299 -3.34 -10.53 -10.75
N LYS A 300 -2.49 -10.81 -11.73
CA LYS A 300 -2.94 -11.35 -13.01
C LYS A 300 -3.35 -12.82 -12.85
N ASP A 301 -4.50 -13.17 -13.42
CA ASP A 301 -4.93 -14.56 -13.54
C ASP A 301 -4.20 -15.29 -14.69
N GLN A 302 -4.53 -16.57 -14.90
CA GLN A 302 -3.99 -17.38 -15.99
C GLN A 302 -4.28 -16.83 -17.40
N TYR A 303 -5.22 -15.90 -17.53
CA TYR A 303 -5.60 -15.23 -18.78
C TYR A 303 -4.99 -13.82 -18.88
N ASN A 304 -4.03 -13.48 -18.02
CA ASN A 304 -3.34 -12.19 -17.98
C ASN A 304 -4.28 -11.01 -17.64
N ASN A 305 -5.41 -11.27 -16.98
CA ASN A 305 -6.33 -10.25 -16.49
C ASN A 305 -6.11 -9.98 -15.01
N TYR A 306 -6.09 -8.70 -14.61
CA TYR A 306 -6.03 -8.35 -13.19
C TYR A 306 -7.31 -8.74 -12.47
N LYS A 307 -7.17 -9.38 -11.31
CA LYS A 307 -8.27 -9.72 -10.39
C LYS A 307 -7.87 -9.33 -8.96
N ILE A 308 -8.86 -8.95 -8.16
CA ILE A 308 -8.70 -8.74 -6.72
C ILE A 308 -8.65 -10.12 -6.05
N TYR A 309 -7.52 -10.45 -5.44
CA TYR A 309 -7.26 -11.74 -4.79
C TYR A 309 -7.48 -11.69 -3.27
N SER A 310 -7.27 -10.54 -2.64
CA SER A 310 -7.51 -10.36 -1.21
C SER A 310 -8.05 -8.98 -0.89
N ILE A 311 -8.89 -8.91 0.14
CA ILE A 311 -9.48 -7.67 0.68
C ILE A 311 -9.27 -7.66 2.19
N GLN A 312 -8.73 -6.57 2.70
CA GLN A 312 -8.55 -6.39 4.14
C GLN A 312 -9.01 -5.01 4.57
N LYS A 313 -9.77 -4.97 5.67
CA LYS A 313 -10.13 -3.73 6.36
C LYS A 313 -9.11 -3.51 7.47
N LEU A 314 -8.41 -2.37 7.45
CA LEU A 314 -7.35 -2.04 8.41
C LEU A 314 -7.89 -1.33 9.66
#